data_AF-A0A6V7X2G7-F1
#
_entry.id   AF-A0A6V7X2G7-F1
#
_cell.length_a   1.000
_cell.length_b   1.000
_cell.length_c   1.000
_cell.angle_alpha   90.00
_cell.angle_beta   90.00
_cell.angle_gamma   90.00
#
_symmetry.space_group_name_H-M   'P 1'
#
loop_
_entity.id
_entity.type
_entity.pdbx_description
1 polymer ?
#
loop_
_entity_poly.entity_id
_entity_poly.type
_entity_poly.pdbx_seq_one_letter_code
_entity_poly.pdbx_strand_id
1 'polypeptide(L)'
;MSIITSGFPEQNTTFNVNKFTFKRIIKEIKRANEIINKTNNEQESIWEELIEELNWENNYEYFILILCKLNENVNCNKQKVLLRTYLYNWEKENEQNNLIKESQLITNYEKNVECFDKNSKRFLLFL
;
A
#
# COMPACT_ATOMS: atom_id res chain seq x y z
N MET A 1 -9.19 5.91 12.97
CA MET A 1 -8.75 4.71 13.70
C MET A 1 -7.60 5.12 14.60
N SER A 2 -7.80 5.22 15.91
CA SER A 2 -6.78 5.70 16.83
C SER A 2 -6.25 4.55 17.68
N ILE A 3 -4.96 4.25 17.57
CA ILE A 3 -4.27 3.30 18.43
C ILE A 3 -3.26 4.10 19.24
N ILE A 4 -3.43 4.10 20.56
CA ILE A 4 -2.65 4.96 21.46
C ILE A 4 -1.51 4.15 22.09
N THR A 5 -0.31 4.75 22.15
CA THR A 5 0.83 4.15 22.84
C THR A 5 0.56 4.06 24.34
N SER A 6 1.00 2.97 24.96
CA SER A 6 0.85 2.76 26.41
C SER A 6 1.81 3.60 27.26
N GLY A 7 2.93 4.03 26.69
CA GLY A 7 3.93 4.87 27.37
C GLY A 7 3.59 6.35 27.33
N PHE A 8 3.93 7.07 28.40
CA PHE A 8 3.76 8.52 28.51
C PHE A 8 4.93 9.28 27.83
N PRO A 9 4.69 10.36 27.07
CA PRO A 9 3.38 10.90 26.70
C PRO A 9 2.68 10.02 25.66
N GLU A 10 1.36 9.88 25.79
CA GLU A 10 0.57 9.08 24.86
C GLU A 10 0.60 9.67 23.44
N GLN A 11 0.74 8.79 22.44
CA GLN A 11 0.77 9.16 21.03
C GLN A 11 -0.14 8.24 20.21
N ASN A 12 -0.77 8.78 19.17
CA ASN A 12 -1.53 7.99 18.22
C ASN A 12 -0.60 7.38 17.16
N THR A 13 -0.41 6.07 17.17
CA THR A 13 0.47 5.36 16.23
C THR A 13 -0.14 5.21 14.83
N THR A 14 -1.46 5.30 14.72
CA THR A 14 -2.20 5.14 13.46
C THR A 14 -2.69 6.48 12.88
N PHE A 15 -1.96 7.56 13.15
CA PHE A 15 -2.32 8.90 12.66
C PHE A 15 -2.33 9.03 11.12
N ASN A 16 -1.63 8.15 10.41
CA ASN A 16 -1.59 8.12 8.94
C ASN A 16 -2.74 7.35 8.28
N VAL A 17 -3.67 6.78 9.06
CA VAL A 17 -4.82 6.07 8.51
C VAL A 17 -5.85 7.09 7.99
N ASN A 18 -6.05 7.10 6.67
CA ASN A 18 -7.07 7.88 5.96
C ASN A 18 -8.36 7.06 5.76
N LYS A 19 -9.43 7.65 5.20
CA LYS A 19 -10.72 6.99 4.93
C LYS A 19 -10.60 5.77 4.02
N PHE A 20 -9.74 5.81 3.00
CA PHE A 20 -9.56 4.70 2.06
C PHE A 20 -8.88 3.51 2.72
N THR A 21 -7.73 3.74 3.35
CA THR A 21 -7.00 2.74 4.14
C THR A 21 -7.84 2.19 5.28
N PHE A 22 -8.63 3.03 5.97
CA PHE A 22 -9.56 2.56 7.00
C PHE A 22 -10.61 1.59 6.44
N LYS A 23 -11.28 1.92 5.34
CA LYS A 23 -12.25 1.02 4.70
C LYS A 23 -11.60 -0.31 4.34
N ARG A 24 -10.38 -0.28 3.81
CA ARG A 24 -9.63 -1.48 3.43
C ARG A 24 -9.29 -2.34 4.63
N ILE A 25 -8.78 -1.75 5.71
CA ILE A 25 -8.49 -2.46 6.97
C ILE A 25 -9.75 -3.17 7.48
N ILE A 26 -10.90 -2.48 7.50
CA ILE A 26 -12.16 -3.08 7.93
C ILE A 26 -12.60 -4.23 6.99
N LYS A 27 -12.39 -4.08 5.68
CA LYS A 27 -12.69 -5.14 4.70
C LYS A 27 -11.83 -6.38 4.93
N GLU A 28 -10.52 -6.21 5.17
CA GLU A 28 -9.62 -7.34 5.45
C GLU A 28 -9.93 -8.01 6.80
N ILE A 29 -10.26 -7.23 7.84
CA ILE A 29 -10.68 -7.79 9.13
C ILE A 29 -11.96 -8.63 8.97
N LYS A 30 -12.93 -8.17 8.17
CA LYS A 30 -14.14 -8.92 7.88
C LYS A 30 -13.85 -10.21 7.10
N ARG A 31 -13.01 -10.14 6.06
CA ARG A 31 -12.55 -11.31 5.29
C ARG A 31 -11.91 -12.34 6.24
N ALA A 32 -10.97 -11.91 7.09
CA ALA A 32 -10.30 -12.79 8.03
C ALA A 32 -11.31 -13.45 8.99
N ASN A 33 -12.28 -12.70 9.50
CA ASN A 33 -13.32 -13.25 10.36
C ASN A 33 -14.21 -14.26 9.63
N GLU A 34 -14.53 -14.03 8.35
CA GLU A 34 -15.28 -15.00 7.53
C GLU A 34 -14.50 -16.30 7.32
N ILE A 35 -13.19 -16.21 7.02
CA ILE A 35 -12.32 -17.38 6.85
C ILE A 35 -12.28 -18.19 8.14
N ILE A 36 -12.01 -17.54 9.28
CA ILE A 36 -11.91 -18.20 10.59
C ILE A 36 -13.24 -18.90 10.96
N ASN A 37 -14.39 -18.29 10.66
CA ASN A 37 -15.70 -18.83 11.03
C ASN A 37 -16.26 -19.88 10.05
N LYS A 38 -15.74 -19.99 8.82
CA LYS A 38 -16.21 -20.99 7.84
C LYS A 38 -15.77 -22.41 8.19
N THR A 39 -14.68 -22.56 8.92
CA THR A 39 -13.98 -23.84 9.08
C THR A 39 -14.09 -24.39 10.50
N ASN A 40 -15.12 -25.20 10.73
CA ASN A 40 -15.24 -26.00 11.95
C ASN A 40 -14.43 -27.33 11.89
N ASN A 41 -13.88 -27.75 10.74
CA ASN A 41 -13.43 -29.14 10.56
C ASN A 41 -12.02 -29.39 9.95
N GLU A 42 -11.32 -28.42 9.36
CA GLU A 42 -9.95 -28.64 8.81
C GLU A 42 -9.05 -27.42 9.11
N GLN A 43 -8.04 -27.60 9.97
CA GLN A 43 -7.28 -26.49 10.57
C GLN A 43 -6.09 -25.98 9.72
N GLU A 44 -5.48 -26.83 8.88
CA GLU A 44 -4.28 -26.44 8.11
C GLU A 44 -4.61 -25.52 6.92
N SER A 45 -5.74 -25.75 6.24
CA SER A 45 -6.17 -24.95 5.10
C SER A 45 -6.51 -23.48 5.44
N ILE A 46 -6.85 -23.19 6.70
CA ILE A 46 -7.29 -21.85 7.14
C ILE A 46 -6.13 -20.86 7.09
N TRP A 47 -4.96 -21.30 7.55
CA TRP A 47 -3.79 -20.43 7.68
C TRP A 47 -3.24 -20.05 6.31
N GLU A 48 -3.27 -20.98 5.35
CA GLU A 48 -2.88 -20.73 3.97
C GLU A 48 -3.81 -19.69 3.30
N GLU A 49 -5.13 -19.81 3.50
CA GLU A 49 -6.11 -18.85 2.96
C GLU A 49 -6.00 -17.45 3.62
N LEU A 50 -5.67 -17.39 4.91
CA LEU A 50 -5.48 -16.12 5.64
C LEU A 50 -4.24 -15.33 5.17
N ILE A 51 -3.15 -16.03 4.83
CA ILE A 51 -1.89 -15.41 4.42
C ILE A 51 -1.75 -15.29 2.90
N GLU A 52 -2.74 -15.74 2.13
CA GLU A 52 -2.74 -15.65 0.67
C GLU A 52 -2.49 -14.21 0.22
N GLU A 53 -1.55 -14.05 -0.72
CA GLU A 53 -1.22 -12.75 -1.26
C GLU A 53 -2.44 -12.07 -1.88
N LEU A 54 -2.52 -10.76 -1.66
CA LEU A 54 -3.67 -10.01 -2.07
C LEU A 54 -3.61 -9.74 -3.58
N ASN A 55 -4.53 -10.35 -4.32
CA ASN A 55 -4.68 -10.14 -5.76
C ASN A 55 -5.23 -8.73 -6.08
N TRP A 56 -4.36 -7.73 -6.14
CA TRP A 56 -4.74 -6.34 -6.44
C TRP A 56 -5.24 -6.18 -7.88
N GLU A 57 -4.70 -6.95 -8.82
CA GLU A 57 -5.09 -6.94 -10.24
C GLU A 57 -6.58 -7.22 -10.44
N ASN A 58 -7.15 -8.11 -9.63
CA ASN A 58 -8.57 -8.49 -9.73
C ASN A 58 -9.50 -7.58 -8.91
N ASN A 59 -8.95 -6.76 -8.02
CA ASN A 59 -9.72 -5.95 -7.07
C ASN A 59 -10.00 -4.53 -7.57
N TYR A 60 -9.27 -4.06 -8.58
CA TYR A 60 -9.42 -2.71 -9.11
C TYR A 60 -9.57 -2.74 -10.63
N GLU A 61 -10.46 -1.89 -11.14
CA GLU A 61 -10.70 -1.76 -12.58
C GLU A 61 -9.68 -0.82 -13.25
N TYR A 62 -9.12 0.12 -12.49
CA TYR A 62 -8.22 1.17 -12.98
C TYR A 62 -6.93 1.20 -12.15
N PHE A 63 -5.81 1.40 -12.83
CA PHE A 63 -4.48 1.48 -12.22
C PHE A 63 -3.74 2.74 -12.70
N ILE A 64 -3.01 3.38 -11.81
CA ILE A 64 -2.12 4.50 -12.13
C ILE A 64 -0.69 4.04 -11.92
N LEU A 65 0.09 4.05 -12.99
CA LEU A 65 1.50 3.72 -12.95
C LEU A 65 2.35 4.98 -12.86
N ILE A 66 3.26 5.02 -11.88
CA ILE A 66 4.09 6.20 -11.63
C ILE A 66 5.54 5.85 -11.89
N LEU A 67 6.10 6.52 -12.90
CA LEU A 67 7.48 6.30 -13.34
C LEU A 67 8.35 7.49 -12.96
N CYS A 68 9.42 7.25 -12.21
CA CYS A 68 10.38 8.30 -11.87
C CYS A 68 11.74 8.04 -12.51
N LYS A 69 12.13 8.85 -13.48
CA LYS A 69 13.45 8.77 -14.09
C LYS A 69 14.42 9.69 -13.35
N LEU A 70 15.56 9.15 -12.92
CA LEU A 70 16.62 9.90 -12.23
C LEU A 70 17.88 9.99 -13.09
N ASN A 71 18.69 11.02 -12.85
CA ASN A 71 20.01 11.19 -13.46
C ASN A 71 21.10 10.51 -12.59
N GLU A 72 22.26 10.22 -13.20
CA GLU A 72 23.33 9.31 -12.73
C GLU A 72 23.99 9.59 -11.36
N ASN A 73 23.61 10.64 -10.62
CA ASN A 73 24.24 10.98 -9.33
C ASN A 73 23.22 11.21 -8.19
N VAL A 74 21.97 10.78 -8.37
CA VAL A 74 20.90 11.03 -7.38
C VAL A 74 20.67 9.79 -6.53
N ASN A 75 20.58 9.97 -5.21
CA ASN A 75 20.23 8.89 -4.29
C ASN A 75 18.77 8.43 -4.55
N CYS A 76 18.62 7.27 -5.19
CA CYS A 76 17.34 6.67 -5.54
C CYS A 76 16.42 6.47 -4.32
N ASN A 77 16.98 6.05 -3.17
CA ASN A 77 16.20 5.83 -1.96
C ASN A 77 15.57 7.12 -1.44
N LYS A 78 16.33 8.22 -1.47
CA LYS A 78 15.80 9.54 -1.08
C LYS A 78 14.64 9.96 -1.98
N GLN A 79 14.77 9.78 -3.29
CA GLN A 79 13.72 10.17 -4.24
C GLN A 79 12.49 9.28 -4.13
N LYS A 80 12.68 7.98 -3.90
CA LYS A 80 11.61 7.03 -3.63
C LYS A 80 10.81 7.43 -2.39
N VAL A 81 11.48 7.82 -1.31
CA VAL A 81 10.81 8.34 -0.10
C VAL A 81 10.02 9.60 -0.42
N LEU A 82 10.62 10.56 -1.13
CA LEU A 82 9.94 11.81 -1.51
C LEU A 82 8.69 11.55 -2.36
N LEU A 83 8.79 10.68 -3.38
CA LEU A 83 7.64 10.29 -4.20
C LEU A 83 6.54 9.68 -3.36
N ARG A 84 6.87 8.71 -2.48
CA ARG A 84 5.88 8.10 -1.58
C ARG A 84 5.19 9.15 -0.70
N THR A 85 5.93 10.12 -0.18
CA THR A 85 5.35 11.23 0.59
C THR A 85 4.42 12.10 -0.25
N TYR A 86 4.81 12.46 -1.47
CA TYR A 86 3.95 13.23 -2.38
C TYR A 86 2.67 12.48 -2.74
N LEU A 87 2.76 11.18 -3.01
CA LEU A 87 1.61 10.35 -3.34
C LEU A 87 0.64 10.19 -2.16
N TYR A 88 1.18 10.00 -0.96
CA TYR A 88 0.38 9.97 0.25
C TYR A 88 -0.37 11.29 0.47
N ASN A 89 0.31 12.43 0.28
CA ASN A 89 -0.33 13.75 0.40
C ASN A 89 -1.39 13.97 -0.69
N TRP A 90 -1.11 13.57 -1.93
CA TRP A 90 -2.07 13.64 -3.03
C TRP A 90 -3.32 12.79 -2.75
N GLU A 91 -3.15 11.57 -2.21
CA GLU A 91 -4.28 10.72 -1.81
C GLU A 91 -5.12 11.38 -0.72
N LYS A 92 -4.47 11.98 0.29
CA LYS A 92 -5.12 12.70 1.38
C LYS A 92 -5.92 13.91 0.89
N GLU A 93 -5.40 14.67 -0.07
CA GLU A 93 -6.12 15.79 -0.68
C GLU A 93 -7.37 15.31 -1.46
N ASN A 94 -7.27 14.15 -2.11
CA ASN A 94 -8.35 13.57 -2.90
C ASN A 94 -9.37 12.76 -2.07
N GLU A 95 -9.15 12.60 -0.76
CA GLU A 95 -10.08 11.91 0.14
C GLU A 95 -11.49 12.54 0.18
N GLN A 96 -11.55 13.85 -0.10
CA GLN A 96 -12.78 14.64 -0.17
C GLN A 96 -13.47 14.56 -1.55
N ASN A 97 -12.81 13.99 -2.56
CA ASN A 97 -13.36 13.88 -3.90
C ASN A 97 -14.38 12.74 -3.97
N ASN A 98 -15.64 13.07 -4.23
CA ASN A 98 -16.72 12.08 -4.31
C ASN A 98 -16.63 11.13 -5.51
N LEU A 99 -15.78 11.43 -6.50
CA LEU A 99 -15.58 10.60 -7.67
C LEU A 99 -14.73 9.35 -7.36
N ILE A 100 -13.82 9.45 -6.38
CA ILE A 100 -12.91 8.36 -6.01
C ILE A 100 -13.52 7.59 -4.84
N LYS A 101 -13.92 6.33 -5.10
CA LYS A 101 -14.56 5.48 -4.09
C LYS A 101 -13.55 4.80 -3.16
N GLU A 102 -12.44 4.36 -3.74
CA GLU A 102 -11.34 3.64 -3.10
C GLU A 102 -10.05 3.94 -3.86
N SER A 103 -8.94 4.09 -3.14
CA SER A 103 -7.59 4.16 -3.68
C SER A 103 -6.66 3.36 -2.77
N GLN A 104 -5.62 2.79 -3.37
CA GLN A 104 -4.60 2.06 -2.66
C GLN A 104 -3.25 2.39 -3.28
N LEU A 105 -2.37 2.97 -2.47
CA LEU A 105 -0.96 3.07 -2.80
C LEU A 105 -0.29 1.73 -2.51
N ILE A 106 0.10 1.01 -3.56
CA ILE A 106 0.93 -0.17 -3.43
C ILE A 106 2.36 0.36 -3.27
N THR A 107 3.02 -0.02 -2.18
CA THR A 107 4.35 0.50 -1.85
C THR A 107 5.45 -0.50 -2.12
N ASN A 108 5.10 -1.79 -2.28
CA ASN A 108 6.04 -2.90 -2.31
C ASN A 108 6.16 -3.57 -3.68
N TYR A 109 5.46 -3.11 -4.72
CA TYR A 109 5.59 -3.73 -6.03
C TYR A 109 6.69 -3.02 -6.81
N GLU A 110 7.88 -3.58 -6.67
CA GLU A 110 9.09 -3.16 -7.38
C GLU A 110 9.43 -4.24 -8.40
N LYS A 111 9.18 -3.95 -9.68
CA LYS A 111 9.66 -4.80 -10.75
C LYS A 111 10.94 -4.19 -11.30
N ASN A 112 12.06 -4.83 -11.00
CA ASN A 112 13.44 -4.50 -11.43
C ASN A 112 13.98 -3.17 -10.83
N VAL A 113 14.64 -3.27 -9.68
CA VAL A 113 15.53 -2.22 -9.18
C VAL A 113 16.89 -2.40 -9.84
N GLU A 114 17.06 -1.83 -11.01
CA GLU A 114 18.38 -1.71 -11.62
C GLU A 114 18.86 -0.26 -11.44
N CYS A 115 19.74 -0.06 -10.46
CA CYS A 115 20.53 1.16 -10.35
C CYS A 115 21.62 1.10 -11.42
N PHE A 116 21.34 1.64 -12.60
CA PHE A 116 22.21 1.51 -13.77
C PHE A 116 23.31 2.58 -13.83
N ASP A 117 24.51 2.12 -14.18
CA ASP A 117 25.64 2.98 -14.56
C ASP A 117 25.65 3.29 -16.07
N LYS A 118 25.75 4.59 -16.36
CA LYS A 118 26.29 5.30 -17.53
C LYS A 118 25.75 5.18 -18.96
N ASN A 119 25.01 4.15 -19.41
CA ASN A 119 24.81 4.03 -20.89
C ASN A 119 23.45 3.58 -21.45
N SER A 120 22.40 3.37 -20.64
CA SER A 120 21.12 2.87 -21.16
C SER A 120 19.95 3.85 -20.95
N LYS A 121 19.33 4.27 -22.06
CA LYS A 121 17.99 4.87 -22.03
C LYS A 121 17.02 3.83 -21.45
N ARG A 122 16.32 4.13 -20.33
CA ARG A 122 14.85 3.98 -20.09
C ARG A 122 14.42 3.73 -18.62
N PHE A 123 13.09 3.68 -18.46
CA PHE A 123 12.17 3.98 -17.35
C PHE A 123 12.25 3.12 -16.07
N LEU A 124 11.82 3.69 -14.94
CA LEU A 124 11.68 3.04 -13.63
C LEU A 124 10.19 2.83 -13.32
N LEU A 125 9.79 1.58 -13.07
CA LEU A 125 8.42 1.14 -12.78
C LEU A 125 8.17 1.11 -11.27
N PHE A 126 7.25 1.92 -10.75
CA PHE A 126 6.68 1.72 -9.40
C PHE A 126 5.22 1.31 -9.53
N LEU A 127 4.88 0.17 -8.92
CA LEU A 127 3.52 -0.22 -8.61
C LEU A 127 3.30 -0.01 -7.11
#